data_AF-A0A1F5NP05-F1
#
_entry.id   AF-A0A1F5NP05-F1
#
_cell.length_a   1.000
_cell.length_b   1.000
_cell.length_c   1.000
_cell.angle_alpha   90.00
_cell.angle_beta   90.00
_cell.angle_gamma   90.00
#
_symmetry.space_group_name_H-M   'P 1'
#
loop_
_entity.id
_entity.type
_entity.pdbx_description
1 polymer ?
#
loop_
_entity_poly.entity_id
_entity_poly.type
_entity_poly.pdbx_seq_one_letter_code
_entity_poly.pdbx_strand_id
1 'polypeptide(L)'
;MLNQAVSQDSGQNAGSNNRDIIELEGKVVEALPNAVFRVKIDLPDRQAGAGKPDSNQEILAHISGKLRINRIRVLPGDRVRIELTPYDLTRGRITRRL
;
A
#
# COMPACT_ATOMS: atom_id res chain seq x y z
N MET A 1 11.37 51.65 23.38
CA MET A 1 10.06 51.05 23.75
C MET A 1 9.26 50.95 22.46
N LEU A 2 8.75 49.83 21.97
CA LEU A 2 8.74 48.42 22.38
C LEU A 2 8.18 47.67 21.16
N ASN A 3 8.53 46.40 21.06
CA ASN A 3 7.92 45.34 20.26
C ASN A 3 8.32 45.17 18.78
N GLN A 4 8.50 43.96 18.28
CA GLN A 4 8.83 42.64 18.85
C GLN A 4 8.97 41.68 17.66
N ALA A 5 9.89 40.73 17.78
CA ALA A 5 9.84 39.38 17.23
C ALA A 5 9.62 39.18 15.71
N VAL A 6 10.74 38.88 15.06
CA VAL A 6 10.97 37.66 14.26
C VAL A 6 9.83 36.63 14.34
N SER A 7 9.33 36.23 13.18
CA SER A 7 8.85 34.87 12.96
C SER A 7 9.39 34.40 11.61
N GLN A 8 10.50 33.67 11.68
CA GLN A 8 10.76 32.60 10.73
C GLN A 8 9.67 31.56 10.98
N ASP A 9 8.97 31.08 9.95
CA ASP A 9 9.00 29.64 9.75
C ASP A 9 8.66 29.21 8.32
N SER A 10 9.56 28.36 7.83
CA SER A 10 9.35 27.24 6.92
C SER A 10 8.70 27.47 5.55
N GLY A 11 9.55 27.32 4.53
CA GLY A 11 9.16 27.14 3.14
C GLY A 11 8.21 25.96 2.94
N GLN A 12 7.13 26.22 2.20
CA GLN A 12 6.29 25.19 1.62
C GLN A 12 7.06 24.56 0.46
N ASN A 13 7.74 23.46 0.75
CA ASN A 13 8.38 22.65 -0.28
C ASN A 13 7.33 21.80 -1.00
N ALA A 14 7.47 21.78 -2.32
CA ALA A 14 6.52 21.31 -3.32
C ALA A 14 6.08 19.84 -3.18
N GLY A 15 4.86 19.55 -3.66
CA GLY A 15 4.53 18.22 -4.19
C GLY A 15 3.18 17.60 -3.78
N SER A 16 2.08 18.34 -3.89
CA SER A 16 0.73 17.76 -3.84
C SER A 16 0.49 16.80 -5.01
N ASN A 17 0.57 15.50 -4.75
CA ASN A 17 -0.01 14.43 -5.59
C ASN A 17 -0.44 13.27 -4.69
N ASN A 18 -1.20 13.57 -3.62
CA ASN A 18 -1.76 12.54 -2.76
C ASN A 18 -2.98 11.92 -3.47
N ARG A 19 -2.68 11.06 -4.44
CA ARG A 19 -3.63 10.32 -5.28
C ARG A 19 -4.23 9.19 -4.45
N ASP A 20 -5.30 9.46 -3.70
CA ASP A 20 -6.30 8.50 -3.20
C ASP A 20 -5.82 7.03 -3.03
N ILE A 21 -4.71 6.79 -2.33
CA ILE A 21 -4.13 5.43 -2.19
C ILE A 21 -4.99 4.65 -1.19
N ILE A 22 -5.41 3.45 -1.58
CA ILE A 22 -6.19 2.56 -0.70
C ILE A 22 -5.21 1.62 -0.01
N GLU A 23 -5.10 1.72 1.31
CA GLU A 23 -4.35 0.77 2.13
C GLU A 23 -5.23 -0.39 2.56
N LEU A 24 -4.75 -1.61 2.34
CA LEU A 24 -5.45 -2.84 2.68
C LEU A 24 -4.49 -3.84 3.33
N GLU A 25 -5.07 -4.79 4.05
CA GLU A 25 -4.34 -5.89 4.67
C GLU A 25 -4.69 -7.18 3.95
N GLY A 26 -3.72 -8.08 3.86
CA GLY A 26 -3.91 -9.35 3.20
C GLY A 26 -2.88 -10.39 3.62
N LYS A 27 -3.16 -11.63 3.24
CA LYS A 27 -2.29 -12.78 3.49
C LYS A 27 -1.65 -13.25 2.19
N VAL A 28 -0.34 -13.42 2.20
CA VAL A 28 0.41 -13.96 1.06
C VAL A 28 0.03 -15.43 0.89
N VAL A 29 -0.44 -15.80 -0.30
CA VAL A 29 -0.85 -17.17 -0.64
C VAL A 29 0.31 -17.91 -1.29
N GLU A 30 0.95 -17.28 -2.28
CA GLU A 30 2.05 -17.87 -3.04
C GLU A 30 3.06 -16.81 -3.47
N ALA A 31 4.30 -17.25 -3.70
CA ALA A 31 5.35 -16.44 -4.29
C ALA A 31 5.57 -16.89 -5.73
N LEU A 32 5.47 -15.94 -6.66
CA LEU A 32 5.67 -16.14 -8.09
C LEU A 32 7.10 -15.70 -8.50
N PRO A 33 7.57 -16.12 -9.70
CA PRO A 33 8.80 -15.62 -10.28
C PRO A 33 8.80 -14.08 -10.35
N ASN A 34 9.99 -13.45 -10.35
CA ASN A 34 10.19 -11.99 -10.40
C ASN A 34 9.81 -11.20 -9.13
N ALA A 35 9.76 -11.85 -7.97
CA ALA A 35 9.37 -11.22 -6.69
C ALA A 35 7.95 -10.62 -6.73
N VAL A 36 7.08 -11.29 -7.47
CA VAL A 36 5.63 -11.07 -7.48
C VAL A 36 5.03 -12.02 -6.45
N PHE A 37 4.07 -11.55 -5.68
CA PHE A 37 3.39 -12.34 -4.67
C PHE A 37 1.91 -12.31 -4.94
N ARG A 38 1.27 -13.47 -4.83
CA ARG A 38 -0.18 -13.52 -4.81
C ARG A 38 -0.64 -13.28 -3.38
N VAL A 39 -1.43 -12.25 -3.19
CA VAL A 39 -1.92 -11.85 -1.89
C VAL A 39 -3.43 -11.87 -1.91
N LYS A 40 -4.01 -12.59 -0.94
CA LYS A 40 -5.44 -12.59 -0.70
C LYS A 40 -5.74 -11.39 0.21
N ILE A 41 -6.53 -10.44 -0.30
CA ILE A 41 -6.91 -9.24 0.46
C ILE A 41 -8.10 -9.56 1.36
N ASP A 42 -8.06 -9.07 2.59
CA ASP A 42 -9.20 -9.03 3.49
C ASP A 42 -9.95 -7.71 3.25
N LEU A 43 -10.84 -7.67 2.25
CA LEU A 43 -11.66 -6.50 1.95
C LEU A 43 -12.82 -6.40 2.97
N PRO A 44 -13.02 -5.27 3.65
CA PRO A 44 -14.27 -5.01 4.34
C PRO A 44 -15.34 -4.69 3.29
N ASP A 45 -16.36 -5.53 3.20
CA ASP A 45 -17.53 -5.45 2.29
C ASP A 45 -18.20 -4.06 2.25
N ARG A 46 -17.63 -3.08 1.54
CA ARG A 46 -18.31 -1.83 1.20
C ARG A 46 -17.81 -1.31 -0.15
N GLN A 47 -18.69 -1.47 -1.16
CA GLN A 47 -18.67 -0.83 -2.48
C GLN A 47 -17.72 -1.42 -3.53
N ALA A 48 -18.00 -2.66 -3.98
CA ALA A 48 -17.67 -3.06 -5.34
C ALA A 48 -18.81 -2.63 -6.29
N GLY A 49 -18.74 -1.40 -6.81
CA GLY A 49 -19.35 -1.15 -8.11
C GLY A 49 -18.67 -2.08 -9.13
N ALA A 50 -19.48 -2.84 -9.88
CA ALA A 50 -19.08 -3.95 -10.75
C ALA A 50 -18.83 -5.31 -10.05
N GLY A 51 -19.90 -5.86 -9.46
CA GLY A 51 -20.35 -7.20 -9.82
C GLY A 51 -19.48 -8.41 -9.45
N LYS A 52 -19.13 -8.59 -8.17
CA LYS A 52 -19.09 -9.95 -7.57
C LYS A 52 -19.05 -9.89 -6.04
N PRO A 53 -20.09 -10.33 -5.32
CA PRO A 53 -20.16 -10.23 -3.86
C PRO A 53 -19.44 -11.35 -3.08
N ASP A 54 -18.87 -12.37 -3.74
CA ASP A 54 -18.40 -13.60 -3.05
C ASP A 54 -16.93 -13.99 -3.29
N SER A 55 -16.07 -13.10 -3.77
CA SER A 55 -14.72 -13.50 -4.22
C SER A 55 -13.64 -13.00 -3.27
N ASN A 56 -13.02 -13.95 -2.56
CA ASN A 56 -11.67 -13.81 -2.02
C ASN A 56 -10.76 -13.24 -3.10
N GLN A 57 -10.58 -11.91 -3.13
CA GLN A 57 -9.88 -11.26 -4.23
C GLN A 57 -8.37 -11.48 -4.03
N GLU A 58 -7.82 -12.33 -4.90
CA GLU A 58 -6.39 -12.51 -5.03
C GLU A 58 -5.84 -11.44 -5.96
N ILE A 59 -4.83 -10.73 -5.49
CA ILE A 59 -4.12 -9.72 -6.28
C ILE A 59 -2.66 -10.08 -6.45
N LEU A 60 -2.06 -9.49 -7.48
CA LEU A 60 -0.63 -9.57 -7.71
C LEU A 60 0.04 -8.35 -7.07
N ALA A 61 0.91 -8.59 -6.11
CA ALA A 61 1.61 -7.53 -5.42
C ALA A 61 3.13 -7.66 -5.55
N HIS A 62 3.80 -6.54 -5.78
CA HIS A 62 5.26 -6.47 -5.80
C HIS A 62 5.78 -5.87 -4.50
N ILE A 63 6.95 -6.31 -4.06
CA ILE A 63 7.63 -5.71 -2.91
C ILE A 63 8.05 -4.28 -3.22
N SER A 64 7.80 -3.37 -2.27
CA SER A 64 8.38 -2.03 -2.33
C SER A 64 9.91 -2.06 -2.28
N GLY A 65 10.55 -1.06 -2.88
CA GLY A 65 12.00 -0.91 -2.82
C GLY A 65 12.54 -0.84 -1.39
N LYS A 66 11.75 -0.27 -0.45
CA LYS A 66 12.10 -0.22 0.98
C LYS A 66 12.30 -1.62 1.57
N LEU A 67 11.44 -2.58 1.24
CA LEU A 67 11.58 -3.98 1.68
C LEU A 67 12.85 -4.63 1.12
N ARG A 68 13.18 -4.35 -0.16
CA ARG A 68 14.40 -4.85 -0.81
C ARG A 68 15.66 -4.35 -0.11
N ILE A 69 15.71 -3.04 0.21
CA ILE A 69 16.84 -2.42 0.92
C ILE A 69 16.98 -3.00 2.34
N ASN A 70 15.87 -3.15 3.05
CA ASN A 70 15.84 -3.67 4.41
C ASN A 70 16.02 -5.20 4.49
N ARG A 71 16.26 -5.88 3.36
CA ARG A 71 16.42 -7.34 3.26
C ARG A 71 15.25 -8.12 3.89
N ILE A 72 14.05 -7.53 3.88
CA ILE A 72 12.85 -8.18 4.42
C ILE A 72 12.39 -9.24 3.42
N ARG A 73 12.36 -10.49 3.87
CA ARG A 73 11.85 -11.62 3.09
C ARG A 73 10.37 -11.82 3.39
N VAL A 74 9.57 -11.84 2.34
CA VAL A 74 8.14 -12.15 2.40
C VAL A 74 7.98 -13.61 2.00
N LEU A 75 7.34 -14.39 2.87
CA LEU A 75 7.07 -15.82 2.65
C LEU A 75 5.56 -16.06 2.46
N PRO A 76 5.17 -17.13 1.73
CA PRO A 76 3.79 -17.59 1.74
C PRO A 76 3.30 -17.84 3.16
N GLY A 77 2.12 -17.32 3.49
CA GLY A 77 1.55 -17.37 4.83
C GLY A 77 1.71 -16.08 5.64
N ASP A 78 2.60 -15.17 5.24
CA ASP A 78 2.79 -13.90 5.93
C ASP A 78 1.60 -12.95 5.75
N ARG A 79 1.33 -12.18 6.80
CA ARG A 79 0.43 -11.03 6.72
C ARG A 79 1.20 -9.80 6.26
N VAL A 80 0.65 -9.09 5.28
CA VAL A 80 1.30 -7.94 4.69
C VAL A 80 0.29 -6.81 4.51
N ARG A 81 0.78 -5.58 4.61
CA ARG A 81 0.05 -4.38 4.22
C ARG A 81 0.37 -4.02 2.77
N ILE A 82 -0.68 -3.74 2.02
CA ILE A 82 -0.66 -3.50 0.59
C ILE A 82 -1.29 -2.14 0.32
N GLU A 83 -0.66 -1.39 -0.56
CA GLU A 83 -1.21 -0.16 -1.12
C GLU A 83 -1.71 -0.43 -2.53
N LEU A 84 -2.97 -0.10 -2.79
CA LEU A 84 -3.60 -0.14 -4.10
C LEU A 84 -3.81 1.27 -4.62
N THR A 85 -3.72 1.39 -5.94
CA THR A 85 -4.18 2.59 -6.62
C THR A 85 -5.67 2.42 -6.89
N PRO A 86 -6.52 3.45 -6.70
CA PRO A 86 -7.97 3.32 -6.88
C PRO A 86 -8.35 3.04 -8.35
N TYR A 87 -7.41 3.28 -9.26
CA TYR A 87 -7.52 2.96 -10.68
C TYR A 87 -7.27 1.47 -10.99
N ASP A 88 -6.59 0.72 -10.11
CA ASP A 88 -6.29 -0.70 -10.31
C ASP A 88 -6.31 -1.47 -8.98
N LEU A 89 -7.41 -2.20 -8.77
CA LEU A 89 -7.61 -3.06 -7.60
C LEU A 89 -7.03 -4.47 -7.78
N THR A 90 -6.41 -4.78 -8.93
CA THR A 90 -5.83 -6.10 -9.22
C THR A 90 -4.33 -6.17 -8.95
N ARG A 91 -3.68 -5.00 -8.87
CA ARG A 91 -2.24 -4.86 -8.63
C ARG A 91 -1.96 -4.01 -7.41
N GLY A 92 -1.09 -4.51 -6.55
CA GLY A 92 -0.74 -3.84 -5.31
C GLY A 92 0.75 -3.68 -5.06
N ARG A 93 1.07 -2.82 -4.11
CA ARG A 93 2.44 -2.63 -3.61
C ARG A 93 2.53 -3.05 -2.15
N ILE A 94 3.38 -4.03 -1.85
CA ILE A 94 3.63 -4.45 -0.48
C ILE A 94 4.55 -3.42 0.18
N THR A 95 4.08 -2.79 1.25
CA THR A 95 4.86 -1.77 1.97
C THR A 95 5.46 -2.28 3.26
N ARG A 96 4.75 -3.16 3.98
CA ARG A 96 5.22 -3.68 5.26
C ARG A 96 4.68 -5.09 5.55
N ARG A 97 5.49 -5.88 6.26
CA ARG A 97 5.07 -7.15 6.90
C ARG A 97 4.51 -6.84 8.29
N LEU A 98 3.38 -7.45 8.63
CA LEU A 98 2.74 -7.35 9.95
C LEU A 98 3.26 -8.40 10.91
#